data_AF-A0A1V6CTV1-F1
#
_entry.id   AF-A0A1V6CTV1-F1
#
_cell.length_a   1.000
_cell.length_b   1.000
_cell.length_c   1.000
_cell.angle_alpha   90.00
_cell.angle_beta   90.00
_cell.angle_gamma   90.00
#
_symmetry.space_group_name_H-M   'P 1'
#
loop_
_entity.id
_entity.type
_entity.pdbx_description
1 polymer ?
#
loop_
_entity_poly.entity_id
_entity_poly.type
_entity_poly.pdbx_seq_one_letter_code
_entity_poly.pdbx_strand_id
1 'polypeptide(L)'
;MIGMDVKLLFFDRQAVTGRVDKATRKVLGHFGALVRKSAIASMKEAPTTRHASTGSPPFSHMSAKRRKINQRRKAEGKQPVRGGFKGLKHILYAFEPVKRSVVIGPASNRSRSITIPEILEYGKLDVSRHPFMGPAVEQQKPKLPSLWANSVK
;
A
#
# COMPACT_ATOMS: atom_id res chain seq x y z
N MET A 1 -16.56 -12.39 56.30
CA MET A 1 -15.32 -11.94 55.65
C MET A 1 -15.59 -11.73 54.17
N ILE A 2 -15.64 -10.49 53.71
CA ILE A 2 -15.75 -10.18 52.27
C ILE A 2 -14.34 -10.34 51.70
N GLY A 3 -14.09 -11.45 51.00
CA GLY A 3 -12.83 -11.66 50.30
C GLY A 3 -12.74 -10.68 49.13
N MET A 4 -11.95 -9.63 49.29
CA MET A 4 -11.58 -8.77 48.17
C MET A 4 -10.56 -9.55 47.34
N ASP A 5 -10.99 -10.07 46.19
CA ASP A 5 -10.12 -10.80 45.27
C ASP A 5 -9.14 -9.82 44.61
N VAL A 6 -7.98 -9.63 45.26
CA VAL A 6 -6.92 -8.69 44.87
C VAL A 6 -6.42 -8.95 43.44
N LYS A 7 -6.70 -10.13 42.87
CA LYS A 7 -6.39 -10.49 41.48
C LYS A 7 -7.19 -9.70 40.45
N LEU A 8 -8.37 -9.18 40.80
CA LEU A 8 -9.19 -8.33 39.91
C LEU A 8 -8.61 -6.92 39.73
N LEU A 9 -7.67 -6.50 40.60
CA LEU A 9 -7.06 -5.16 40.58
C LEU A 9 -5.74 -5.09 39.80
N PHE A 10 -5.15 -6.24 39.41
CA PHE A 10 -3.77 -6.28 38.89
C PHE A 10 -3.65 -6.26 37.35
N PHE A 11 -4.74 -6.54 36.63
CA PHE A 11 -4.79 -6.49 35.17
C PHE A 11 -6.18 -6.06 34.70
N ASP A 12 -6.39 -4.76 34.51
CA ASP A 12 -7.58 -4.28 33.81
C ASP A 12 -7.53 -4.79 32.36
N ARG A 13 -8.29 -5.87 32.11
CA ARG A 13 -8.41 -6.49 30.79
C ARG A 13 -8.85 -5.48 29.74
N GLN A 14 -9.76 -4.56 30.07
CA GLN A 14 -10.24 -3.55 29.12
C GLN A 14 -9.12 -2.56 28.80
N ALA A 15 -8.38 -2.09 29.81
CA ALA A 15 -7.25 -1.20 29.60
C ALA A 15 -6.12 -1.86 28.78
N VAL A 16 -5.84 -3.15 29.00
CA VAL A 16 -4.82 -3.88 28.24
C VAL A 16 -5.27 -4.14 26.80
N THR A 17 -6.50 -4.65 26.61
CA THR A 17 -7.04 -4.92 25.27
C THR A 17 -7.15 -3.65 24.44
N GLY A 18 -7.59 -2.53 25.02
CA GLY A 18 -7.63 -1.25 24.35
C GLY A 18 -6.26 -0.75 23.89
N ARG A 19 -5.21 -0.94 24.70
CA ARG A 19 -3.82 -0.62 24.31
C ARG A 19 -3.33 -1.51 23.17
N VAL A 20 -3.60 -2.81 23.25
CA VAL A 20 -3.26 -3.77 22.19
C VAL A 20 -3.99 -3.44 20.89
N ASP A 21 -5.28 -3.10 20.93
CA ASP A 21 -6.06 -2.75 19.74
C ASP A 21 -5.56 -1.46 19.09
N LYS A 22 -5.21 -0.45 19.91
CA LYS A 22 -4.59 0.79 19.44
C LYS A 22 -3.24 0.54 18.77
N ALA A 23 -2.40 -0.30 19.39
CA ALA A 23 -1.12 -0.71 18.81
C ALA A 23 -1.31 -1.47 17.50
N THR A 24 -2.22 -2.44 17.48
CA THR A 24 -2.57 -3.27 16.30
C THR A 24 -2.99 -2.39 15.12
N ARG A 25 -3.93 -1.46 15.34
CA ARG A 25 -4.38 -0.51 14.30
C ARG A 25 -3.23 0.35 13.78
N LYS A 26 -2.38 0.86 14.67
CA LYS A 26 -1.24 1.71 14.30
C LYS A 26 -0.22 0.94 13.46
N VAL A 27 0.18 -0.25 13.92
CA VAL A 27 1.20 -1.08 13.27
C VAL A 27 0.71 -1.57 11.92
N LEU A 28 -0.50 -2.14 11.85
CA LEU A 28 -1.04 -2.66 10.59
C LEU A 28 -1.38 -1.55 9.60
N GLY A 29 -1.88 -0.40 10.07
CA GLY A 29 -2.05 0.78 9.22
C GLY A 29 -0.72 1.31 8.64
N HIS A 30 0.34 1.33 9.45
CA HIS A 30 1.68 1.70 8.99
C HIS A 30 2.22 0.68 7.97
N PHE A 31 2.09 -0.61 8.27
CA PHE A 31 2.51 -1.68 7.36
C PHE A 31 1.77 -1.60 6.01
N GLY A 32 0.45 -1.37 6.02
CA GLY A 32 -0.33 -1.16 4.81
C GLY A 32 0.15 0.03 3.98
N ALA A 33 0.55 1.13 4.63
CA ALA A 33 1.15 2.27 3.96
C ALA A 33 2.51 1.95 3.31
N LEU A 34 3.35 1.16 3.99
CA LEU A 34 4.66 0.73 3.45
C LEU A 34 4.50 -0.16 2.23
N VAL A 35 3.62 -1.16 2.30
CA VAL A 35 3.33 -2.06 1.17
C VAL A 35 2.79 -1.27 -0.01
N ARG A 36 1.81 -0.38 0.21
CA ARG A 36 1.29 0.51 -0.84
C ARG A 36 2.39 1.33 -1.49
N LYS A 37 3.31 1.89 -0.70
CA LYS A 37 4.43 2.69 -1.21
C LYS A 37 5.39 1.83 -2.04
N SER A 38 5.73 0.63 -1.58
CA SER A 38 6.57 -0.32 -2.32
C SER A 38 5.91 -0.76 -3.63
N ALA A 39 4.62 -1.09 -3.60
CA ALA A 39 3.84 -1.41 -4.79
C ALA A 39 3.89 -0.25 -5.81
N ILE A 40 3.60 0.98 -5.39
CA ILE A 40 3.69 2.15 -6.29
C ILE A 40 5.12 2.33 -6.83
N ALA A 41 6.14 2.09 -6.03
CA ALA A 41 7.54 2.25 -6.43
C ALA A 41 8.05 1.15 -7.38
N SER A 42 7.46 -0.05 -7.34
CA SER A 42 7.82 -1.14 -8.26
C SER A 42 7.41 -0.82 -9.70
N MET A 43 6.39 0.02 -9.89
CA MET A 43 5.87 0.44 -11.19
C MET A 43 6.62 1.66 -11.71
N LYS A 44 7.75 1.39 -12.36
CA LYS A 44 8.67 2.43 -12.88
C LYS A 44 8.04 3.22 -14.04
N GLU A 45 8.45 4.49 -14.17
CA GLU A 45 8.07 5.31 -15.32
C GLU A 45 8.77 4.83 -16.59
N ALA A 46 8.01 4.62 -17.66
CA ALA A 46 8.55 4.22 -18.97
C ALA A 46 7.83 4.91 -20.13
N PRO A 47 8.45 4.97 -21.33
CA PRO A 47 7.78 5.39 -22.55
C PRO A 47 6.59 4.49 -22.90
N THR A 48 5.59 5.01 -23.62
CA THR A 48 4.40 4.24 -24.05
C THR A 48 4.73 3.03 -24.92
N THR A 49 5.88 3.04 -25.60
CA THR A 49 6.35 1.96 -26.49
C THR A 49 6.97 0.77 -25.75
N ARG A 50 7.28 0.91 -24.45
CA ARG A 50 7.97 -0.12 -23.68
C ARG A 50 6.99 -0.84 -22.77
N HIS A 51 6.80 -2.14 -22.97
CA HIS A 51 5.93 -2.97 -22.15
C HIS A 51 6.73 -3.82 -21.15
N ALA A 52 6.12 -4.14 -20.00
CA ALA A 52 6.69 -5.05 -19.03
C ALA A 52 6.56 -6.50 -19.51
N SER A 53 7.47 -7.37 -19.10
CA SER A 53 7.30 -8.81 -19.30
C SER A 53 6.20 -9.36 -18.38
N THR A 54 5.53 -10.42 -18.82
CA THR A 54 4.55 -11.14 -17.99
C THR A 54 5.14 -11.52 -16.63
N GLY A 55 4.39 -11.31 -15.56
CA GLY A 55 4.85 -11.58 -14.19
C GLY A 55 5.64 -10.43 -13.54
N SER A 56 6.13 -9.46 -14.32
CA SER A 56 6.76 -8.25 -13.78
C SER A 56 5.70 -7.17 -13.47
N PRO A 57 5.98 -6.25 -12.53
CA PRO A 57 5.09 -5.12 -12.28
C PRO A 57 4.94 -4.26 -13.54
N PRO A 58 3.76 -3.66 -13.76
CA PRO A 58 3.49 -2.88 -14.96
C PRO A 58 4.27 -1.56 -14.95
N PHE A 59 4.57 -1.01 -16.13
CA PHE A 59 5.14 0.33 -16.23
C PHE A 59 4.08 1.42 -16.07
N SER A 60 4.47 2.53 -15.44
CA SER A 60 3.69 3.76 -15.48
C SER A 60 4.06 4.54 -16.74
N HIS A 61 3.12 4.66 -17.69
CA HIS A 61 3.40 5.38 -18.93
C HIS A 61 3.24 6.89 -18.74
N MET A 62 4.34 7.62 -18.99
CA MET A 62 4.28 9.08 -19.09
C MET A 62 3.86 9.48 -20.51
N SER A 63 2.96 10.47 -20.62
CA SER A 63 2.60 11.01 -21.94
C SER A 63 3.82 11.63 -22.64
N ALA A 64 3.94 11.44 -23.94
CA ALA A 64 5.02 12.00 -24.75
C ALA A 64 5.15 13.52 -24.57
N LYS A 65 4.02 14.22 -24.46
CA LYS A 65 3.95 15.66 -24.14
C LYS A 65 4.63 15.97 -22.81
N ARG A 66 4.32 15.21 -21.74
CA ARG A 66 4.93 15.41 -20.42
C ARG A 66 6.42 15.13 -20.42
N ARG A 67 6.86 14.11 -21.16
CA ARG A 67 8.28 13.78 -21.33
C ARG A 67 9.04 14.94 -21.99
N LYS A 68 8.52 15.51 -23.09
CA LYS A 68 9.11 16.68 -23.76
C LYS A 68 9.20 17.90 -22.82
N ILE A 69 8.14 18.18 -22.05
CA ILE A 69 8.15 19.27 -21.05
C ILE A 69 9.26 19.05 -20.02
N ASN A 70 9.39 17.84 -19.47
CA ASN A 70 10.41 17.54 -18.47
C ASN A 70 11.83 17.58 -19.05
N GLN A 71 12.04 17.14 -20.29
CA GLN A 71 13.32 17.25 -20.99
C GLN A 71 13.75 18.72 -21.14
N ARG A 72 12.84 19.59 -21.63
CA ARG A 72 13.09 21.02 -21.75
C ARG A 72 13.44 21.65 -20.40
N ARG A 73 12.66 21.36 -19.36
CA ARG A 73 12.91 21.88 -18.00
C ARG A 73 14.27 21.45 -17.46
N LYS A 74 14.66 20.19 -17.69
CA LYS A 74 15.98 19.69 -17.28
C LYS A 74 17.11 20.42 -17.99
N ALA A 75 16.97 20.70 -19.30
CA ALA A 75 17.93 21.52 -20.04
C ALA A 75 18.02 22.95 -19.49
N GLU A 76 16.90 23.51 -19.02
CA GLU A 76 16.84 24.81 -18.33
C GLU A 76 17.31 24.76 -16.84
N GLY A 77 17.83 23.63 -16.36
CA GLY A 77 18.22 23.44 -14.95
C GLY A 77 17.06 23.39 -13.96
N LYS A 78 15.81 23.38 -14.44
CA LYS A 78 14.59 23.37 -13.63
C LYS A 78 14.20 21.94 -13.24
N GLN A 79 13.65 21.81 -12.04
CA GLN A 79 13.07 20.55 -11.57
C GLN A 79 11.91 20.09 -12.49
N PRO A 80 11.78 18.78 -12.75
CA PRO A 80 10.72 18.23 -13.60
C PRO A 80 9.35 18.51 -12.98
N VAL A 81 8.31 18.64 -13.83
CA VAL A 81 6.95 18.86 -13.33
C VAL A 81 6.47 17.58 -12.64
N ARG A 82 6.33 17.64 -11.31
CA ARG A 82 5.74 16.55 -10.52
C ARG A 82 4.23 16.48 -10.78
N GLY A 83 3.66 15.26 -10.80
CA GLY A 83 2.22 15.05 -10.90
C GLY A 83 1.66 15.01 -12.33
N GLY A 84 1.83 13.87 -13.00
CA GLY A 84 1.18 13.56 -14.29
C GLY A 84 0.89 12.07 -14.32
N PHE A 85 -0.37 11.71 -14.58
CA PHE A 85 -0.87 10.32 -14.65
C PHE A 85 -0.36 9.39 -13.54
N LYS A 86 -0.87 9.56 -12.30
CA LYS A 86 -0.78 8.51 -11.28
C LYS A 86 -1.75 7.38 -11.68
N GLY A 87 -1.37 6.49 -12.58
CA GLY A 87 -2.19 5.32 -12.99
C GLY A 87 -2.62 4.41 -11.82
N LEU A 88 -2.08 4.68 -10.62
CA LEU A 88 -2.19 3.85 -9.42
C LEU A 88 -2.75 4.64 -8.22
N LYS A 89 -3.43 5.79 -8.48
CA LYS A 89 -4.25 6.48 -7.45
C LYS A 89 -5.24 5.54 -6.74
N HIS A 90 -5.52 4.39 -7.36
CA HIS A 90 -6.46 3.37 -6.93
C HIS A 90 -5.84 2.28 -6.04
N ILE A 91 -4.53 2.26 -5.78
CA ILE A 91 -4.01 1.38 -4.71
C ILE A 91 -4.33 2.04 -3.39
N LEU A 92 -5.20 1.42 -2.60
CA LEU A 92 -5.64 1.89 -1.30
C LEU A 92 -5.27 0.87 -0.22
N TYR A 93 -5.35 1.30 1.04
CA TYR A 93 -5.31 0.40 2.18
C TYR A 93 -6.32 0.85 3.23
N ALA A 94 -6.86 -0.10 3.97
CA ALA A 94 -7.80 0.13 5.06
C ALA A 94 -7.58 -0.91 6.17
N PHE A 95 -7.70 -0.49 7.41
CA PHE A 95 -7.71 -1.39 8.57
C PHE A 95 -9.13 -1.88 8.82
N GLU A 96 -9.30 -3.20 8.94
CA GLU A 96 -10.56 -3.86 9.28
C GLU A 96 -10.57 -4.16 10.79
N PRO A 97 -11.41 -3.46 11.59
CA PRO A 97 -11.33 -3.54 13.04
C PRO A 97 -11.75 -4.89 13.60
N VAL A 98 -12.74 -5.56 12.99
CA VAL A 98 -13.27 -6.85 13.48
C VAL A 98 -12.26 -7.98 13.29
N LYS A 99 -11.65 -8.07 12.10
CA LYS A 99 -10.63 -9.09 11.80
C LYS A 99 -9.22 -8.72 12.27
N ARG A 100 -9.03 -7.49 12.76
CA ARG A 100 -7.71 -6.91 13.07
C ARG A 100 -6.71 -7.11 11.93
N SER A 101 -7.16 -6.86 10.71
CA SER A 101 -6.38 -7.05 9.50
C SER A 101 -6.23 -5.72 8.76
N VAL A 102 -5.25 -5.65 7.85
CA VAL A 102 -5.16 -4.54 6.89
C VAL A 102 -5.38 -5.09 5.49
N VAL A 103 -6.35 -4.53 4.79
CA VAL A 103 -6.63 -4.82 3.39
C VAL A 103 -5.88 -3.80 2.56
N ILE A 104 -5.15 -4.25 1.55
CA ILE A 104 -4.28 -3.43 0.71
C ILE A 104 -4.46 -3.92 -0.71
N GLY A 105 -4.76 -3.03 -1.65
CA GLY A 105 -4.95 -3.46 -3.03
C GLY A 105 -5.52 -2.40 -3.96
N PRO A 106 -5.66 -2.76 -5.24
CA PRO A 106 -6.37 -1.93 -6.20
C PRO A 106 -7.85 -1.85 -5.82
N ALA A 107 -8.38 -0.63 -5.75
CA ALA A 107 -9.76 -0.34 -5.38
C ALA A 107 -10.34 0.73 -6.30
N SER A 108 -11.52 0.47 -6.81
CA SER A 108 -12.23 1.43 -7.66
C SER A 108 -12.81 2.59 -6.85
N ASN A 109 -12.86 3.77 -7.46
CA ASN A 109 -13.72 4.84 -6.97
C ASN A 109 -15.16 4.54 -7.43
N ARG A 110 -16.14 4.91 -6.61
CA ARG A 110 -17.57 4.51 -6.57
C ARG A 110 -18.35 4.41 -7.91
N SER A 111 -17.79 4.84 -9.04
CA SER A 111 -18.42 4.91 -10.37
C SER A 111 -17.89 3.92 -11.43
N ARG A 112 -16.81 3.15 -11.20
CA ARG A 112 -16.27 2.21 -12.23
C ARG A 112 -16.18 0.79 -11.71
N SER A 113 -16.63 -0.19 -12.47
CA SER A 113 -16.73 -1.59 -12.02
C SER A 113 -15.44 -2.39 -12.12
N ILE A 114 -14.41 -1.93 -12.85
CA ILE A 114 -13.09 -2.59 -12.93
C ILE A 114 -12.01 -1.52 -13.09
N THR A 115 -10.92 -1.60 -12.32
CA THR A 115 -9.77 -0.70 -12.50
C THR A 115 -8.63 -1.41 -13.24
N ILE A 116 -7.87 -0.66 -14.04
CA ILE A 116 -6.68 -1.19 -14.72
C ILE A 116 -5.72 -1.90 -13.74
N PRO A 117 -5.44 -1.37 -12.53
CA PRO A 117 -4.62 -2.06 -11.55
C PRO A 117 -5.17 -3.42 -11.08
N GLU A 118 -6.49 -3.59 -11.05
CA GLU A 118 -7.12 -4.88 -10.71
C GLU A 118 -6.93 -5.90 -11.84
N ILE A 119 -7.09 -5.48 -13.09
CA ILE A 119 -6.83 -6.32 -14.27
C ILE A 119 -5.37 -6.77 -14.28
N LEU A 120 -4.44 -5.85 -13.98
CA LEU A 120 -3.01 -6.14 -13.98
C LEU A 120 -2.61 -7.05 -12.82
N GLU A 121 -3.20 -6.90 -11.63
CA GLU A 121 -2.88 -7.77 -10.49
C GLU A 121 -3.41 -9.20 -10.69
N TYR A 122 -4.67 -9.34 -11.12
CA TYR A 122 -5.35 -10.66 -11.14
C TYR A 122 -5.38 -11.34 -12.51
N GLY A 123 -5.14 -10.62 -13.61
CA GLY A 123 -5.25 -11.13 -14.97
C GLY A 123 -6.71 -11.38 -15.36
N LYS A 124 -7.30 -10.46 -16.11
CA LYS A 124 -8.68 -10.53 -16.65
C LYS A 124 -8.67 -10.03 -18.09
N LEU A 125 -9.73 -10.31 -18.86
CA LEU A 125 -9.95 -9.75 -20.21
C LEU A 125 -8.79 -10.06 -21.18
N ASP A 126 -8.28 -11.30 -21.15
CA ASP A 126 -7.14 -11.77 -21.96
C ASP A 126 -5.82 -11.02 -21.72
N VAL A 127 -5.72 -10.25 -20.63
CA VAL A 127 -4.48 -9.58 -20.22
C VAL A 127 -3.71 -10.48 -19.25
N SER A 128 -2.45 -10.76 -19.59
CA SER A 128 -1.50 -11.46 -18.72
C SER A 128 -1.34 -10.77 -17.36
N ARG A 129 -1.07 -11.56 -16.32
CA ARG A 129 -0.83 -11.04 -14.97
C ARG A 129 0.48 -10.26 -14.89
N HIS A 130 0.41 -9.10 -14.25
CA HIS A 130 1.52 -8.21 -13.90
C HIS A 130 1.45 -7.90 -12.40
N PRO A 131 1.67 -8.92 -11.53
CA PRO A 131 1.47 -8.79 -10.10
C PRO A 131 2.47 -7.80 -9.52
N PHE A 132 1.98 -6.87 -8.70
CA PHE A 132 2.80 -5.88 -8.01
C PHE A 132 2.51 -5.83 -6.51
N MET A 133 1.36 -6.30 -6.05
CA MET A 133 1.01 -6.31 -4.63
C MET A 133 1.73 -7.42 -3.87
N GLY A 134 1.68 -8.66 -4.36
CA GLY A 134 2.34 -9.81 -3.72
C GLY A 134 3.83 -9.57 -3.46
N PRO A 135 4.63 -9.23 -4.50
CA PRO A 135 6.04 -8.90 -4.33
C PRO A 135 6.30 -7.74 -3.35
N ALA A 136 5.43 -6.73 -3.34
CA ALA A 136 5.55 -5.60 -2.41
C ALA A 136 5.31 -6.02 -0.95
N VAL A 137 4.39 -6.95 -0.70
CA VAL A 137 4.17 -7.52 0.63
C VAL A 137 5.42 -8.29 1.06
N GLU A 138 5.91 -9.24 0.25
CA GLU A 138 7.10 -10.04 0.58
C GLU A 138 8.31 -9.15 0.93
N GLN A 139 8.51 -8.07 0.17
CA GLN A 139 9.59 -7.13 0.42
C GLN A 139 9.49 -6.41 1.78
N GLN A 140 8.27 -6.09 2.24
CA GLN A 140 8.07 -5.35 3.49
C GLN A 140 7.85 -6.24 4.72
N LYS A 141 7.45 -7.52 4.55
CA LYS A 141 7.24 -8.49 5.65
C LYS A 141 8.33 -8.48 6.74
N PRO A 142 9.64 -8.41 6.43
CA PRO A 142 10.69 -8.44 7.46
C PRO A 142 10.67 -7.26 8.43
N LYS A 143 10.03 -6.14 8.08
CA LYS A 143 9.92 -4.94 8.93
C LYS A 143 8.81 -5.06 9.97
N LEU A 144 7.94 -6.06 9.85
CA LEU A 144 6.77 -6.19 10.69
C LEU A 144 7.12 -6.38 12.19
N PRO A 145 8.10 -7.23 12.56
CA PRO A 145 8.51 -7.37 13.96
C PRO A 145 9.02 -6.08 14.60
N SER A 146 9.80 -5.28 13.86
CA SER A 146 10.33 -4.01 14.38
C SER A 146 9.25 -2.94 14.55
N LEU A 147 8.19 -2.97 13.73
CA LEU A 147 7.02 -2.10 13.92
C LEU A 147 6.22 -2.49 15.18
N TRP A 148 6.19 -3.78 15.54
CA TRP A 148 5.51 -4.27 16.73
C TRP A 148 6.29 -4.03 18.03
N ALA A 149 7.62 -4.02 17.96
CA ALA A 149 8.47 -3.77 19.11
C ALA A 149 8.07 -2.46 19.82
N ASN A 150 7.81 -2.52 21.12
CA ASN A 150 7.43 -1.37 21.96
C ASN A 150 6.19 -0.59 21.48
N SER A 151 5.31 -1.25 20.70
CA SER A 151 4.11 -0.62 20.15
C SER A 151 2.95 -0.51 21.15
N VAL A 152 2.89 -1.44 22.11
CA VAL A 152 1.94 -1.43 23.23
C VAL A 152 2.51 -0.55 24.33
N LYS A 153 1.81 0.55 24.65
CA LYS A 153 2.14 1.54 25.69
C LYS A 153 0.89 1.88 26.48
#